data_AF-A0A2V5MM67-F1
#
_entry.id   AF-A0A2V5MM67-F1
#
_cell.length_a   1.000
_cell.length_b   1.000
_cell.length_c   1.000
_cell.angle_alpha   90.00
_cell.angle_beta   90.00
_cell.angle_gamma   90.00
#
_symmetry.space_group_name_H-M   'P 1'
#
loop_
_entity.id
_entity.type
_entity.pdbx_description
1 polymer ?
#
loop_
_entity_poly.entity_id
_entity_poly.type
_entity_poly.pdbx_seq_one_letter_code
_entity_poly.pdbx_strand_id
1 'polypeptide(L)'
;MAGRFQPLMDSGATQSDKFYNFLAWLEVNKKRVIWGAALVAIVGLSVFLFVWKRSQREEVASEALSEVKTPLTGNAPTPAGLAEAYLKIAESYPDTKAGARARLVGAATLYTQNEYQRALDQFQQFLRESPDSPWTAQASLGVAVCLDSLKRTKEAAAKYDELIKRFANNPEAVRARMELARLYEEEGKPELALKLYEDTAKLDRFSSQGSMALLRAEDLRTKYPSLAATNVFSPVKTNQAAVATTNLLSGLKTNLLPLVITNLPPPNIPKPAQP
;
A
#
# COMPACT_ATOMS: atom_id res chain seq x y z
N MET A 1 59.69 -41.47 -36.41
CA MET A 1 58.44 -41.22 -35.68
C MET A 1 58.60 -41.77 -34.27
N ALA A 2 58.74 -40.92 -33.26
CA ALA A 2 58.72 -41.32 -31.86
C ALA A 2 57.61 -40.52 -31.17
N GLY A 3 56.61 -41.24 -30.65
CA GLY A 3 55.33 -40.71 -30.18
C GLY A 3 55.47 -39.92 -28.87
N ARG A 4 54.75 -38.80 -28.82
CA ARG A 4 54.62 -37.91 -27.67
C ARG A 4 53.59 -38.51 -26.71
N PHE A 5 54.01 -38.95 -25.53
CA PHE A 5 53.09 -39.35 -24.46
C PHE A 5 52.51 -38.10 -23.78
N GLN A 6 51.19 -37.98 -23.74
CA GLN A 6 50.47 -37.02 -22.91
C GLN A 6 50.28 -37.60 -21.49
N PRO A 7 50.52 -36.83 -20.41
CA PRO A 7 50.20 -37.29 -19.07
C PRO A 7 48.70 -37.11 -18.81
N LEU A 8 47.99 -38.21 -18.62
CA LEU A 8 46.66 -38.23 -18.01
C LEU A 8 46.83 -37.89 -16.51
N MET A 9 46.85 -36.60 -16.17
CA MET A 9 46.73 -36.16 -14.79
C MET A 9 45.28 -36.37 -14.34
N ASP A 10 45.13 -37.30 -13.41
CA ASP A 10 43.88 -37.80 -12.87
C ASP A 10 43.19 -36.73 -12.01
N SER A 11 42.19 -36.04 -12.59
CA SER A 11 41.34 -35.09 -11.88
C SER A 11 40.46 -35.74 -10.80
N GLY A 12 40.42 -37.08 -10.70
CA GLY A 12 39.73 -37.81 -9.64
C GLY A 12 40.48 -37.88 -8.30
N ALA A 13 41.81 -37.70 -8.32
CA ALA A 13 42.65 -37.78 -7.12
C ALA A 13 42.39 -36.63 -6.13
N THR A 14 42.19 -35.40 -6.62
CA THR A 14 42.04 -34.23 -5.73
C THR A 14 40.67 -34.12 -5.06
N GLN A 15 39.61 -34.66 -5.67
CA GLN A 15 38.27 -34.69 -5.08
C GLN A 15 38.16 -35.78 -4.00
N SER A 16 38.81 -36.93 -4.23
CA SER A 16 38.87 -38.02 -3.26
C SER A 16 39.70 -37.64 -2.03
N ASP A 17 40.86 -36.98 -2.19
CA ASP A 17 41.68 -36.49 -1.08
C ASP A 17 40.93 -35.53 -0.14
N LYS A 18 40.15 -34.59 -0.68
CA LYS A 18 39.33 -33.68 0.15
C LYS A 18 38.25 -34.43 0.94
N PHE A 19 37.65 -35.44 0.32
CA PHE A 19 36.63 -36.27 0.97
C PHE A 19 37.21 -37.16 2.08
N TYR A 20 38.35 -37.79 1.84
CA TYR A 20 39.05 -38.60 2.87
C TYR A 20 39.57 -37.74 4.02
N ASN A 21 40.11 -36.55 3.73
CA ASN A 21 40.53 -35.60 4.78
C ASN A 21 39.33 -35.10 5.62
N PHE A 22 38.17 -34.89 4.99
CA PHE A 22 36.93 -34.57 5.73
C PHE A 22 36.47 -35.74 6.61
N LEU A 23 36.50 -36.97 6.11
CA LEU A 23 36.14 -38.16 6.89
C LEU A 23 37.09 -38.36 8.08
N ALA A 24 38.40 -38.21 7.87
CA ALA A 24 39.41 -38.30 8.93
C ALA A 24 39.20 -37.20 9.98
N TRP A 25 38.92 -35.97 9.56
CA TRP A 25 38.56 -34.89 10.48
C TRP A 25 37.25 -35.18 11.24
N LEU A 26 36.22 -35.68 10.56
CA LEU A 26 34.92 -36.06 11.17
C LEU A 26 35.11 -37.14 12.24
N GLU A 27 35.96 -38.13 11.97
CA GLU A 27 36.29 -39.21 12.89
C GLU A 27 36.98 -38.68 14.16
N VAL A 28 37.94 -37.77 14.00
CA VAL A 28 38.63 -37.09 15.12
C VAL A 28 37.67 -36.17 15.89
N ASN A 29 36.75 -35.48 15.20
CA ASN A 29 35.88 -34.47 15.78
C ASN A 29 34.48 -34.98 16.14
N LYS A 30 34.20 -36.30 16.08
CA LYS A 30 32.83 -36.85 16.15
C LYS A 30 32.01 -36.34 17.34
N LYS A 31 32.61 -36.22 18.52
CA LYS A 31 31.92 -35.73 19.73
C LYS A 31 31.47 -34.27 19.55
N ARG A 32 32.33 -33.41 19.00
CA ARG A 32 32.01 -31.99 18.73
C ARG A 32 30.94 -31.87 17.66
N VAL A 33 31.00 -32.71 16.62
CA VAL A 33 29.96 -32.74 15.57
C VAL A 33 28.62 -33.23 16.10
N ILE A 34 28.60 -34.28 16.94
CA ILE A 34 27.37 -34.77 17.59
C ILE A 34 26.76 -33.69 18.48
N TRP A 35 27.56 -33.01 19.32
CA TRP A 35 27.07 -31.91 20.14
C TRP A 35 26.55 -30.73 19.31
N GLY A 36 27.23 -30.40 18.20
CA GLY A 36 26.77 -29.38 17.26
C GLY A 36 25.45 -29.76 16.58
N ALA A 37 25.34 -31.00 16.09
CA ALA A 37 24.13 -31.52 15.47
C ALA A 37 22.96 -31.59 16.46
N ALA A 38 23.22 -32.03 17.71
CA ALA A 38 22.23 -32.04 18.77
C ALA A 38 21.73 -30.64 19.11
N LEU A 39 22.62 -29.65 19.21
CA LEU A 39 22.25 -28.26 19.43
C LEU A 39 21.35 -27.73 18.29
N VAL A 40 21.73 -27.98 17.04
CA VAL A 40 20.93 -27.59 15.87
C VAL A 40 19.56 -28.27 15.87
N ALA A 41 19.49 -29.56 16.21
CA ALA A 41 18.22 -30.29 16.30
C ALA A 41 17.31 -29.73 17.41
N ILE A 42 17.87 -29.39 18.58
CA ILE A 42 17.11 -28.79 19.69
C ILE A 42 16.60 -27.40 19.31
N VAL A 43 17.43 -26.56 18.69
CA VAL A 43 17.01 -25.22 18.21
C VAL A 43 15.94 -25.36 17.13
N GLY A 44 16.13 -26.27 16.18
CA GLY A 44 15.15 -26.56 15.13
C GLY A 44 13.81 -27.04 15.68
N LEU A 45 13.82 -27.96 16.64
CA LEU A 45 12.60 -28.43 17.32
C LEU A 45 11.93 -27.30 18.11
N SER A 46 12.72 -26.46 18.80
CA SER A 46 12.19 -25.32 19.55
C SER A 46 11.49 -24.30 18.63
N VAL A 47 12.10 -23.97 17.49
CA VAL A 47 11.49 -23.09 16.47
C VAL A 47 10.26 -23.75 15.86
N PHE A 48 10.32 -25.04 15.53
CA PHE A 48 9.18 -25.79 14.98
C PHE A 48 7.99 -25.78 15.94
N LEU A 49 8.20 -26.10 17.22
CA LEU A 49 7.14 -26.07 18.23
C LEU A 49 6.60 -24.65 18.44
N PHE A 50 7.45 -23.63 18.40
CA PHE A 50 7.04 -22.23 18.48
C PHE A 50 6.15 -21.81 17.30
N VAL A 51 6.57 -22.11 16.06
CA VAL A 51 5.82 -21.82 14.84
C VAL A 51 4.51 -22.60 14.82
N TRP A 52 4.54 -23.89 15.17
CA TRP A 52 3.35 -24.73 15.23
C TRP A 52 2.34 -24.22 16.27
N LYS A 53 2.81 -23.86 17.48
CA LYS A 53 1.95 -23.25 18.51
C LYS A 53 1.35 -21.92 18.04
N ARG A 54 2.13 -21.07 17.38
CA ARG A 54 1.63 -19.81 16.83
C ARG A 54 0.58 -20.04 15.74
N SER A 55 0.79 -21.02 14.87
CA SER A 55 -0.16 -21.40 13.82
C SER A 55 -1.49 -21.89 14.41
N GLN A 56 -1.45 -22.71 15.46
CA GLN A 56 -2.67 -23.17 16.15
C GLN A 56 -3.43 -22.00 16.80
N ARG A 57 -2.71 -21.06 17.44
CA ARG A 57 -3.34 -19.86 18.01
C ARG A 57 -3.96 -18.96 16.94
N GLU A 58 -3.35 -18.86 15.76
CA GLU A 58 -3.88 -18.08 14.64
C GLU A 58 -5.23 -18.63 14.16
N GLU A 59 -5.37 -19.95 14.09
CA GLU A 59 -6.60 -20.62 13.66
C GLU A 59 -7.75 -20.34 14.62
N VAL A 60 -7.54 -20.55 15.93
CA VAL A 60 -8.54 -20.26 16.97
C VAL A 60 -8.87 -18.77 17.03
N ALA A 61 -7.89 -17.89 16.86
CA ALA A 61 -8.13 -16.44 16.83
C ALA A 61 -8.97 -16.04 15.60
N SER A 62 -8.76 -16.71 14.46
CA SER A 62 -9.53 -16.48 13.24
C SER A 62 -10.97 -16.96 13.37
N GLU A 63 -11.16 -18.11 14.01
CA GLU A 63 -12.48 -18.64 14.35
C GLU A 63 -13.23 -17.67 15.28
N ALA A 64 -12.62 -17.26 16.39
CA ALA A 64 -13.20 -16.29 17.33
C ALA A 64 -13.56 -14.96 16.63
N LEU A 65 -12.73 -14.50 15.69
CA LEU A 65 -13.01 -13.29 14.92
C LEU A 65 -14.23 -13.47 13.99
N SER A 66 -14.42 -14.66 13.43
CA SER A 66 -15.53 -14.97 12.54
C SER A 66 -16.87 -15.12 13.26
N GLU A 67 -16.84 -15.52 14.54
CA GLU A 67 -18.04 -15.65 15.38
C GLU A 67 -18.63 -14.30 15.80
N VAL A 68 -17.86 -13.21 15.70
CA VAL A 68 -18.34 -11.86 16.04
C VAL A 68 -19.44 -11.47 15.04
N LYS A 69 -20.69 -11.51 15.50
CA LYS A 69 -21.86 -11.22 14.68
C LYS A 69 -21.92 -9.74 14.32
N THR A 70 -21.48 -9.41 13.11
CA THR A 70 -21.62 -8.07 12.53
C THR A 70 -23.02 -7.89 11.94
N PRO A 71 -23.73 -6.77 12.20
CA PRO A 71 -24.94 -6.48 11.46
C PRO A 71 -24.61 -6.27 9.98
N LEU A 72 -25.20 -7.11 9.13
CA LEU A 72 -25.01 -7.05 7.67
C LEU A 72 -25.86 -5.93 7.02
N THR A 73 -26.71 -5.28 7.80
CA THR A 73 -27.58 -4.20 7.33
C THR A 73 -26.86 -2.86 7.48
N GLY A 74 -26.51 -2.24 6.36
CA GLY A 74 -25.70 -1.01 6.30
C GLY A 74 -26.27 0.23 7.03
N ASN A 75 -27.53 0.17 7.47
CA ASN A 75 -28.18 1.24 8.23
C ASN A 75 -28.47 0.87 9.70
N ALA A 76 -28.10 -0.33 10.15
CA ALA A 76 -28.29 -0.68 11.54
C ALA A 76 -27.26 0.05 12.42
N PRO A 77 -27.69 0.63 13.57
CA PRO A 77 -26.77 1.16 14.55
C PRO A 77 -25.74 0.10 14.94
N THR A 78 -24.48 0.51 15.08
CA THR A 78 -23.41 -0.36 15.61
C THR A 78 -23.85 -0.91 16.98
N PRO A 79 -23.93 -2.23 17.17
CA PRO A 79 -24.38 -2.81 18.42
C PRO A 79 -23.50 -2.36 19.58
N ALA A 80 -24.12 -2.02 20.71
CA ALA A 80 -23.40 -1.79 21.95
C ALA A 80 -22.61 -3.06 22.33
N GLY A 81 -21.33 -2.92 22.71
CA GLY A 81 -20.47 -4.06 23.03
C GLY A 81 -19.70 -4.67 21.86
N LEU A 82 -19.96 -4.25 20.61
CA LEU A 82 -19.27 -4.83 19.44
C LEU A 82 -17.78 -4.52 19.45
N ALA A 83 -17.41 -3.29 19.81
CA ALA A 83 -16.01 -2.90 19.95
C ALA A 83 -15.33 -3.76 21.03
N GLU A 84 -15.98 -3.93 22.18
CA GLU A 84 -15.47 -4.72 23.31
C GLU A 84 -15.27 -6.19 22.92
N ALA A 85 -16.16 -6.77 22.12
CA ALA A 85 -16.00 -8.14 21.62
C ALA A 85 -14.72 -8.28 20.77
N TYR A 86 -14.46 -7.34 19.86
CA TYR A 86 -13.24 -7.33 19.07
C TYR A 86 -11.98 -7.09 19.92
N LEU A 87 -12.03 -6.16 20.86
CA LEU A 87 -10.90 -5.85 21.74
C LEU A 87 -10.57 -7.03 22.65
N LYS A 88 -11.56 -7.76 23.16
CA LYS A 88 -11.35 -8.99 23.93
C LYS A 88 -10.60 -10.05 23.13
N ILE A 89 -10.92 -10.19 21.83
CA ILE A 89 -10.20 -11.11 20.94
C ILE A 89 -8.75 -10.64 20.75
N ALA A 90 -8.55 -9.34 20.53
CA ALA A 90 -7.21 -8.77 20.41
C ALA A 90 -6.35 -9.00 21.66
N GLU A 91 -6.92 -8.85 22.84
CA GLU A 91 -6.26 -9.09 24.13
C GLU A 91 -5.98 -10.58 24.37
N SER A 92 -6.85 -11.46 23.91
CA SER A 92 -6.69 -12.92 24.05
C SER A 92 -5.66 -13.49 23.08
N TYR A 93 -5.45 -12.82 21.93
CA TYR A 93 -4.57 -13.28 20.85
C TYR A 93 -3.64 -12.17 20.30
N PRO A 94 -2.80 -11.52 21.14
CA PRO A 94 -2.03 -10.34 20.73
C PRO A 94 -0.91 -10.62 19.71
N ASP A 95 -0.50 -11.88 19.56
CA ASP A 95 0.59 -12.36 18.69
C ASP A 95 0.11 -12.92 17.34
N THR A 96 -1.20 -12.91 17.10
CA THR A 96 -1.85 -13.43 15.87
C THR A 96 -2.28 -12.30 14.95
N LYS A 97 -2.35 -12.58 13.64
CA LYS A 97 -2.85 -11.61 12.65
C LYS A 97 -4.34 -11.35 12.86
N ALA A 98 -5.09 -12.38 13.24
CA ALA A 98 -6.50 -12.26 13.60
C ALA A 98 -6.71 -11.32 14.82
N GLY A 99 -5.89 -11.42 15.87
CA GLY A 99 -5.96 -10.51 17.02
C GLY A 99 -5.58 -9.07 16.67
N ALA A 100 -4.54 -8.89 15.85
CA ALA A 100 -4.19 -7.58 15.32
C ALA A 100 -5.35 -6.97 14.51
N ARG A 101 -5.96 -7.76 13.61
CA ARG A 101 -7.14 -7.36 12.84
C ARG A 101 -8.32 -7.03 13.76
N ALA A 102 -8.56 -7.84 14.78
CA ALA A 102 -9.60 -7.61 15.77
C ALA A 102 -9.41 -6.26 16.44
N ARG A 103 -8.20 -5.91 16.89
CA ARG A 103 -7.93 -4.61 17.49
C ARG A 103 -8.25 -3.47 16.55
N LEU A 104 -7.83 -3.58 15.28
CA LEU A 104 -8.05 -2.56 14.28
C LEU A 104 -9.56 -2.34 14.02
N VAL A 105 -10.33 -3.42 13.89
CA VAL A 105 -11.78 -3.35 13.71
C VAL A 105 -12.47 -2.82 14.96
N GLY A 106 -12.05 -3.23 16.15
CA GLY A 106 -12.55 -2.70 17.42
C GLY A 106 -12.29 -1.21 17.57
N ALA A 107 -11.08 -0.74 17.23
CA ALA A 107 -10.73 0.68 17.22
C ALA A 107 -11.58 1.48 16.22
N ALA A 108 -11.79 0.95 15.01
CA ALA A 108 -12.67 1.58 14.03
C ALA A 108 -14.14 1.62 14.51
N THR A 109 -14.58 0.59 15.23
CA THR A 109 -15.93 0.54 15.82
C THR A 109 -16.09 1.61 16.91
N LEU A 110 -15.11 1.74 17.80
CA LEU A 110 -15.07 2.83 18.79
C LEU A 110 -15.13 4.21 18.12
N TYR A 111 -14.42 4.39 17.01
CA TYR A 111 -14.47 5.63 16.23
C TYR A 111 -15.90 5.91 15.73
N THR A 112 -16.58 4.92 15.16
CA THR A 112 -17.98 5.10 14.71
C THR A 112 -18.97 5.33 15.86
N GLN A 113 -18.62 4.90 17.08
CA GLN A 113 -19.38 5.16 18.30
C GLN A 113 -19.06 6.54 18.93
N ASN A 114 -18.25 7.37 18.26
CA ASN A 114 -17.75 8.67 18.74
C ASN A 114 -16.82 8.59 19.96
N GLU A 115 -16.31 7.40 20.30
CA GLU A 115 -15.35 7.20 21.39
C GLU A 115 -13.92 7.44 20.92
N TYR A 116 -13.66 8.64 20.39
CA TYR A 116 -12.44 8.98 19.66
C TYR A 116 -11.15 8.80 20.47
N GLN A 117 -11.18 9.08 21.78
CA GLN A 117 -10.01 8.90 22.63
C GLN A 117 -9.67 7.41 22.83
N ARG A 118 -10.66 6.55 23.09
CA ARG A 118 -10.45 5.10 23.20
C ARG A 118 -10.00 4.52 21.86
N ALA A 119 -10.59 4.97 20.75
CA ALA A 119 -10.19 4.56 19.41
C ALA A 119 -8.71 4.92 19.13
N LEU A 120 -8.30 6.14 19.46
CA LEU A 120 -6.92 6.61 19.35
C LEU A 120 -5.95 5.70 20.12
N ASP A 121 -6.26 5.39 21.38
CA ASP A 121 -5.41 4.55 22.23
C ASP A 121 -5.24 3.15 21.62
N GLN A 122 -6.32 2.56 21.08
CA GLN A 122 -6.30 1.25 20.44
C GLN A 122 -5.53 1.24 19.10
N PHE A 123 -5.67 2.27 18.27
CA PHE A 123 -4.86 2.39 17.05
C PHE A 123 -3.37 2.57 17.36
N GLN A 124 -3.03 3.38 18.37
CA GLN A 124 -1.65 3.52 18.80
C GLN A 124 -1.08 2.23 19.37
N GLN A 125 -1.87 1.48 20.14
CA GLN A 125 -1.47 0.17 20.64
C GLN A 125 -1.23 -0.82 19.50
N PHE A 126 -2.10 -0.84 18.48
CA PHE A 126 -1.87 -1.62 17.26
C PHE A 126 -0.52 -1.29 16.61
N LEU A 127 -0.20 0.00 16.45
CA LEU A 127 1.06 0.42 15.82
C LEU A 127 2.31 0.03 16.63
N ARG A 128 2.19 -0.09 17.96
CA ARG A 128 3.28 -0.56 18.83
C ARG A 128 3.45 -2.08 18.79
N GLU A 129 2.35 -2.82 18.83
CA GLU A 129 2.38 -4.28 18.94
C GLU A 129 2.47 -5.00 17.59
N SER A 130 2.08 -4.33 16.50
CA SER A 130 2.04 -4.91 15.15
C SER A 130 2.61 -3.96 14.09
N PRO A 131 3.85 -3.47 14.24
CA PRO A 131 4.44 -2.46 13.35
C PRO A 131 4.67 -2.93 11.90
N ASP A 132 4.79 -4.24 11.69
CA ASP A 132 5.01 -4.86 10.38
C ASP A 132 3.71 -5.39 9.75
N SER A 133 2.57 -5.07 10.36
CA SER A 133 1.28 -5.55 9.89
C SER A 133 0.89 -4.89 8.55
N PRO A 134 0.21 -5.62 7.64
CA PRO A 134 -0.32 -5.02 6.41
C PRO A 134 -1.31 -3.87 6.67
N TRP A 135 -1.91 -3.81 7.87
CA TRP A 135 -2.85 -2.74 8.24
C TRP A 135 -2.19 -1.56 8.96
N THR A 136 -0.87 -1.48 9.01
CA THR A 136 -0.16 -0.37 9.67
C THR A 136 -0.50 0.99 9.07
N ALA A 137 -0.66 1.10 7.75
CA ALA A 137 -1.10 2.33 7.10
C ALA A 137 -2.53 2.71 7.51
N GLN A 138 -3.44 1.72 7.59
CA GLN A 138 -4.83 1.92 8.01
C GLN A 138 -4.93 2.36 9.48
N ALA A 139 -4.16 1.74 10.38
CA ALA A 139 -4.10 2.16 11.78
C ALA A 139 -3.48 3.56 11.94
N SER A 140 -2.46 3.88 11.15
CA SER A 140 -1.85 5.23 11.13
C SER A 140 -2.86 6.29 10.69
N LEU A 141 -3.69 5.98 9.69
CA LEU A 141 -4.79 6.85 9.29
C LEU A 141 -5.81 6.98 10.43
N GLY A 142 -6.17 5.87 11.07
CA GLY A 142 -7.05 5.85 12.24
C GLY A 142 -6.58 6.79 13.35
N VAL A 143 -5.28 6.80 13.68
CA VAL A 143 -4.69 7.76 14.64
C VAL A 143 -4.93 9.21 14.21
N ALA A 144 -4.61 9.54 12.97
CA ALA A 144 -4.73 10.92 12.47
C ALA A 144 -6.20 11.39 12.46
N VAL A 145 -7.11 10.54 12.00
CA VAL A 145 -8.55 10.83 11.97
C VAL A 145 -9.12 10.96 13.39
N CYS A 146 -8.70 10.13 14.34
CA CYS A 146 -9.15 10.28 15.74
C CYS A 146 -8.68 11.61 16.35
N LEU A 147 -7.43 12.02 16.08
CA LEU A 147 -6.90 13.31 16.55
C LEU A 147 -7.68 14.49 15.96
N ASP A 148 -8.05 14.40 14.69
CA ASP A 148 -8.86 15.39 13.98
C ASP A 148 -10.26 15.52 14.61
N SER A 149 -10.93 14.39 14.86
CA SER A 149 -12.23 14.33 15.54
C SER A 149 -12.17 14.85 16.98
N LEU A 150 -11.02 14.70 17.65
CA LEU A 150 -10.74 15.27 18.97
C LEU A 150 -10.37 16.77 18.92
N LYS A 151 -10.45 17.42 17.75
CA LYS A 151 -10.07 18.82 17.53
C LYS A 151 -8.59 19.13 17.81
N ARG A 152 -7.74 18.10 17.80
CA ARG A 152 -6.28 18.21 17.92
C ARG A 152 -5.65 18.38 16.54
N THR A 153 -6.09 19.39 15.81
CA THR A 153 -5.82 19.58 14.37
C THR A 153 -4.33 19.61 14.02
N LYS A 154 -3.50 20.26 14.85
CA LYS A 154 -2.04 20.31 14.61
C LYS A 154 -1.38 18.93 14.70
N GLU A 155 -1.83 18.11 15.65
CA GLU A 155 -1.31 16.75 15.83
C GLU A 155 -1.83 15.82 14.73
N ALA A 156 -3.10 15.98 14.33
CA ALA A 156 -3.69 15.28 13.21
C ALA A 156 -2.90 15.55 11.92
N ALA A 157 -2.61 16.83 11.62
CA ALA A 157 -1.84 17.23 10.44
C ALA A 157 -0.43 16.58 10.43
N ALA A 158 0.26 16.57 11.57
CA ALA A 158 1.55 15.90 11.70
C ALA A 158 1.46 14.38 11.44
N LYS A 159 0.39 13.73 11.93
CA LYS A 159 0.18 12.29 11.72
C LYS A 159 -0.24 11.94 10.31
N TYR A 160 -1.03 12.78 9.63
CA TYR A 160 -1.30 12.61 8.20
C TYR A 160 -0.01 12.76 7.38
N ASP A 161 0.82 13.77 7.67
CA ASP A 161 2.10 13.97 6.96
C ASP A 161 3.08 12.80 7.17
N GLU A 162 3.18 12.27 8.39
CA GLU A 162 3.97 11.07 8.69
C GLU A 162 3.50 9.85 7.87
N LEU A 163 2.19 9.61 7.83
CA LEU A 163 1.57 8.54 7.04
C LEU A 163 1.86 8.69 5.55
N ILE A 164 1.74 9.90 5.00
CA ILE A 164 1.99 10.20 3.59
C ILE A 164 3.45 9.94 3.23
N LYS A 165 4.40 10.34 4.08
CA LYS A 165 5.84 10.13 3.88
C LYS A 165 6.20 8.65 3.93
N ARG A 166 5.65 7.91 4.90
CA ARG A 166 5.97 6.49 5.11
C ARG A 166 5.30 5.56 4.10
N PHE A 167 4.09 5.89 3.64
CA PHE A 167 3.26 5.01 2.83
C PHE A 167 2.79 5.68 1.53
N ALA A 168 3.66 6.43 0.85
CA ALA A 168 3.29 7.32 -0.26
C ALA A 168 2.38 6.70 -1.35
N ASN A 169 2.54 5.42 -1.67
CA ASN A 169 1.77 4.72 -2.71
C ASN A 169 0.58 3.90 -2.17
N ASN A 170 0.30 3.97 -0.86
CA ASN A 170 -0.79 3.24 -0.23
C ASN A 170 -2.12 4.02 -0.38
N PRO A 171 -3.27 3.35 -0.61
CA PRO A 171 -4.58 4.00 -0.65
C PRO A 171 -4.88 4.87 0.59
N GLU A 172 -4.44 4.44 1.77
CA GLU A 172 -4.64 5.20 3.01
C GLU A 172 -3.84 6.50 3.04
N ALA A 173 -2.69 6.55 2.36
CA ALA A 173 -1.93 7.78 2.20
C ALA A 173 -2.60 8.74 1.20
N VAL A 174 -3.31 8.24 0.19
CA VAL A 174 -4.13 9.08 -0.71
C VAL A 174 -5.25 9.75 0.08
N ARG A 175 -5.95 8.98 0.92
CA ARG A 175 -6.96 9.55 1.84
C ARG A 175 -6.35 10.54 2.83
N ALA A 176 -5.19 10.23 3.40
CA ALA A 176 -4.48 11.15 4.30
C ALA A 176 -4.11 12.49 3.62
N ARG A 177 -3.72 12.48 2.34
CA ARG A 177 -3.44 13.72 1.58
C ARG A 177 -4.68 14.59 1.47
N MET A 178 -5.84 13.98 1.18
CA MET A 178 -7.11 14.69 1.08
C MET A 178 -7.48 15.35 2.41
N GLU A 179 -7.38 14.61 3.52
CA GLU A 179 -7.69 15.16 4.84
C GLU A 179 -6.68 16.24 5.27
N LEU A 180 -5.39 16.04 5.01
CA LEU A 180 -4.37 17.06 5.30
C LEU A 180 -4.59 18.34 4.47
N ALA A 181 -4.97 18.21 3.20
CA ALA A 181 -5.31 19.34 2.34
C ALA A 181 -6.53 20.10 2.89
N ARG A 182 -7.57 19.39 3.33
CA ARG A 182 -8.73 19.98 4.03
C ARG A 182 -8.30 20.76 5.28
N LEU A 183 -7.41 20.19 6.09
CA LEU A 183 -6.90 20.89 7.28
C LEU A 183 -6.12 22.16 6.93
N TYR A 184 -5.34 22.16 5.85
CA TYR A 184 -4.66 23.38 5.39
C TYR A 184 -5.60 24.43 4.81
N GLU A 185 -6.71 24.03 4.17
CA GLU A 185 -7.76 24.98 3.80
C GLU A 185 -8.36 25.67 5.02
N GLU A 186 -8.69 24.88 6.06
CA GLU A 186 -9.26 25.39 7.31
C GLU A 186 -8.28 26.30 8.07
N GLU A 187 -6.98 26.02 7.96
CA GLU A 187 -5.92 26.86 8.53
C GLU A 187 -5.60 28.12 7.69
N GLY A 188 -6.24 28.28 6.52
CA GLY A 188 -6.01 29.42 5.63
C GLY A 188 -4.69 29.36 4.87
N LYS A 189 -4.17 28.15 4.59
CA LYS A 189 -2.95 27.90 3.79
C LYS A 189 -3.31 27.23 2.45
N PRO A 190 -4.02 27.92 1.54
CA PRO A 190 -4.55 27.31 0.33
C PRO A 190 -3.45 26.90 -0.66
N GLU A 191 -2.25 27.46 -0.59
CA GLU A 191 -1.09 27.05 -1.41
C GLU A 191 -0.70 25.59 -1.13
N LEU A 192 -0.64 25.23 0.17
CA LEU A 192 -0.27 23.88 0.60
C LEU A 192 -1.38 22.87 0.29
N ALA A 193 -2.64 23.27 0.51
CA ALA A 193 -3.81 22.46 0.18
C ALA A 193 -3.88 22.16 -1.33
N LEU A 194 -3.72 23.20 -2.17
CA LEU A 194 -3.74 23.06 -3.63
C LEU A 194 -2.69 22.05 -4.11
N LYS A 195 -1.47 22.14 -3.60
CA LYS A 195 -0.39 21.21 -3.94
C LYS A 195 -0.76 19.76 -3.61
N LEU A 196 -1.30 19.52 -2.42
CA LEU A 196 -1.70 18.16 -2.01
C LEU A 196 -2.85 17.60 -2.86
N TYR A 197 -3.82 18.43 -3.25
CA TYR A 197 -4.89 18.01 -4.15
C TYR A 197 -4.38 17.68 -5.54
N GLU A 198 -3.50 18.52 -6.11
CA GLU A 198 -2.89 18.24 -7.41
C GLU A 198 -2.06 16.95 -7.39
N ASP A 199 -1.27 16.73 -6.34
CA ASP A 199 -0.48 15.52 -6.18
C ASP A 199 -1.40 14.28 -6.06
N THR A 200 -2.51 14.39 -5.32
CA THR A 200 -3.51 13.32 -5.20
C THR A 200 -4.19 13.03 -6.54
N ALA A 201 -4.60 14.07 -7.28
CA ALA A 201 -5.21 13.94 -8.60
C ALA A 201 -4.27 13.32 -9.64
N LYS A 202 -2.95 13.59 -9.56
CA LYS A 202 -1.94 12.96 -10.42
C LYS A 202 -1.74 11.49 -10.08
N LEU A 203 -1.66 11.15 -8.80
CA LEU A 203 -1.42 9.80 -8.32
C LEU A 203 -2.60 8.86 -8.59
N ASP A 204 -3.83 9.37 -8.49
CA ASP A 204 -5.05 8.56 -8.54
C ASP A 204 -6.09 9.10 -9.54
N ARG A 205 -5.61 9.42 -10.75
CA ARG A 205 -6.34 10.17 -11.80
C ARG A 205 -7.74 9.65 -12.14
N PHE A 206 -7.97 8.35 -12.00
CA PHE A 206 -9.22 7.71 -12.42
C PHE A 206 -10.09 7.24 -11.25
N SER A 207 -9.71 7.53 -10.01
CA SER A 207 -10.58 7.23 -8.86
C SER A 207 -11.52 8.37 -8.53
N SER A 208 -12.52 8.07 -7.71
CA SER A 208 -13.37 9.08 -7.08
C SER A 208 -12.56 10.08 -6.27
N GLN A 209 -11.50 9.64 -5.58
CA GLN A 209 -10.65 10.50 -4.77
C GLN A 209 -9.82 11.45 -5.63
N GLY A 210 -9.21 10.99 -6.72
CA GLY A 210 -8.46 11.87 -7.63
C GLY A 210 -9.36 12.86 -8.36
N SER A 211 -10.57 12.43 -8.73
CA SER A 211 -11.59 13.32 -9.31
C SER A 211 -12.02 14.40 -8.31
N MET A 212 -12.30 14.01 -7.06
CA MET A 212 -12.63 14.93 -5.97
C MET A 212 -11.47 15.90 -5.67
N ALA A 213 -10.23 15.41 -5.67
CA ALA A 213 -9.04 16.23 -5.47
C ALA A 213 -8.92 17.29 -6.58
N LEU A 214 -9.14 16.90 -7.83
CA LEU A 214 -9.11 17.84 -8.96
C LEU A 214 -10.19 18.91 -8.83
N LEU A 215 -11.42 18.52 -8.46
CA LEU A 215 -12.50 19.48 -8.22
C LEU A 215 -12.16 20.48 -7.09
N ARG A 216 -11.60 19.99 -5.98
CA ARG A 216 -11.15 20.84 -4.86
C ARG A 216 -10.02 21.77 -5.28
N ALA A 217 -9.07 21.29 -6.07
CA ALA A 217 -7.98 22.13 -6.60
C ALA A 217 -8.52 23.29 -7.46
N GLU A 218 -9.49 23.04 -8.34
CA GLU A 218 -10.10 24.10 -9.17
C GLU A 218 -10.94 25.08 -8.35
N ASP A 219 -11.68 24.60 -7.34
CA ASP A 219 -12.41 25.46 -6.41
C ASP A 219 -11.45 26.40 -5.66
N LEU A 220 -10.31 25.88 -5.20
CA LEU A 220 -9.27 26.69 -4.55
C LEU A 220 -8.69 27.75 -5.49
N ARG A 221 -8.43 27.42 -6.75
CA ARG A 221 -7.93 28.41 -7.74
C ARG A 221 -8.95 29.48 -8.06
N THR A 222 -10.22 29.12 -8.09
CA THR A 222 -11.33 30.07 -8.32
C THR A 222 -11.46 31.02 -7.13
N LYS A 223 -11.40 30.48 -5.91
CA LYS A 223 -11.47 31.26 -4.66
C LYS A 223 -10.23 32.13 -4.43
N TYR A 224 -9.05 31.67 -4.86
CA TYR A 224 -7.78 32.38 -4.75
C TYR A 224 -7.10 32.50 -6.12
N PRO A 225 -7.50 33.47 -6.97
CA PRO A 225 -6.96 33.62 -8.32
C PRO A 225 -5.44 33.85 -8.38
N SER A 226 -4.84 34.35 -7.30
CA SER A 226 -3.38 34.45 -7.14
C SER A 226 -2.67 33.12 -7.26
N LEU A 227 -3.31 32.00 -6.87
CA LEU A 227 -2.73 30.66 -6.96
C LEU A 227 -2.62 30.18 -8.40
N ALA A 228 -3.58 30.57 -9.26
CA ALA A 228 -3.59 30.20 -10.68
C ALA A 228 -2.46 30.89 -11.47
N ALA A 229 -2.08 32.11 -11.08
CA ALA A 229 -1.00 32.87 -11.73
C ALA A 229 0.40 32.27 -11.52
N THR A 230 0.59 31.44 -10.49
CA THR A 230 1.88 30.80 -10.17
C THR A 230 2.23 29.63 -11.09
N ASN A 231 1.27 29.14 -11.90
CA ASN A 231 1.48 28.08 -12.89
C ASN A 231 1.66 28.62 -14.32
N VAL A 232 1.73 29.95 -14.49
CA VAL A 232 2.27 30.52 -15.72
C VAL A 232 3.78 30.35 -15.64
N PHE A 233 4.28 29.33 -16.35
CA PHE A 233 5.67 29.24 -16.76
C PHE A 233 6.25 30.65 -16.96
N SER A 234 7.32 30.99 -16.26
CA SER A 234 8.10 32.18 -16.58
C SER A 234 8.33 32.17 -18.10
N PRO A 235 7.97 33.23 -18.84
CA PRO A 235 8.19 33.24 -20.27
C PRO A 235 9.68 33.06 -20.50
N VAL A 236 10.04 31.94 -21.14
CA VAL A 236 11.35 31.79 -21.75
C VAL A 236 11.56 33.06 -22.57
N LYS A 237 12.61 33.83 -22.23
CA LYS A 237 12.94 35.06 -22.92
C LYS A 237 12.97 34.80 -24.42
N THR A 238 12.10 35.52 -25.09
CA THR A 238 11.96 35.64 -26.54
C THR A 238 13.30 35.96 -27.20
N ASN A 239 13.72 35.16 -28.18
CA ASN A 239 14.49 35.67 -29.30
C ASN A 239 13.55 35.74 -30.51
N GLN A 240 12.95 36.91 -30.68
CA GLN A 240 12.35 37.34 -31.93
C GLN A 240 13.49 37.51 -32.95
N ALA A 241 13.55 36.62 -33.94
CA ALA A 241 14.11 36.95 -35.24
C ALA A 241 12.94 37.02 -36.21
N ALA A 242 12.54 38.26 -36.49
CA ALA A 242 11.58 38.60 -37.51
C ALA A 242 12.12 38.25 -38.90
N VAL A 243 11.28 37.67 -39.77
CA VAL A 243 11.28 38.02 -41.19
C VAL A 243 9.83 38.12 -41.64
N ALA A 244 9.48 39.33 -42.07
CA ALA A 244 8.18 39.71 -42.56
C ALA A 244 7.98 39.30 -44.04
N THR A 245 6.75 38.85 -44.33
CA THR A 245 5.91 39.11 -45.52
C THR A 245 6.52 39.03 -46.92
N THR A 246 5.92 38.21 -47.80
CA THR A 246 5.10 38.72 -48.93
C THR A 246 4.15 37.64 -49.52
N ASN A 247 2.88 38.02 -49.67
CA ASN A 247 1.85 37.61 -50.64
C ASN A 247 1.86 36.23 -51.31
N LEU A 248 0.75 35.48 -51.16
CA LEU A 248 -0.25 35.28 -52.24
C LEU A 248 -1.46 34.49 -51.73
N LEU A 249 -2.62 35.15 -51.75
CA LEU A 249 -3.95 34.53 -51.69
C LEU A 249 -4.17 33.68 -52.95
N SER A 250 -4.18 32.35 -52.83
CA SER A 250 -4.90 31.47 -53.76
C SER A 250 -5.04 30.06 -53.18
N GLY A 251 -6.28 29.58 -53.02
CA GLY A 251 -6.57 28.15 -52.93
C GLY A 251 -6.96 27.62 -51.54
N LEU A 252 -8.19 27.92 -51.10
CA LEU A 252 -8.91 27.07 -50.14
C LEU A 252 -9.08 25.66 -50.73
N LYS A 253 -8.47 24.64 -50.10
CA LYS A 253 -8.94 23.25 -50.13
C LYS A 253 -8.87 22.68 -48.72
N THR A 254 -10.04 22.61 -48.10
CA THR A 254 -10.33 21.85 -46.87
C THR A 254 -10.01 20.37 -47.06
N ASN A 255 -9.06 19.84 -46.28
CA ASN A 255 -8.89 18.40 -46.08
C ASN A 255 -9.24 18.07 -44.63
N LEU A 256 -10.54 17.88 -44.38
CA LEU A 256 -11.04 17.13 -43.24
C LEU A 256 -11.07 15.66 -43.66
N LEU A 257 -10.21 14.82 -43.08
CA LEU A 257 -10.33 13.37 -43.20
C LEU A 257 -11.26 12.86 -42.07
N PRO A 258 -12.37 12.18 -42.38
CA PRO A 258 -13.23 11.60 -41.36
C PRO A 258 -12.66 10.25 -40.87
N LEU A 259 -12.44 10.13 -39.56
CA LEU A 259 -12.16 8.86 -38.88
C LEU A 259 -13.47 8.05 -38.78
N VAL A 260 -13.65 7.07 -39.67
CA VAL A 260 -14.67 6.03 -39.55
C VAL A 260 -14.03 4.80 -38.92
N ILE A 261 -14.47 4.46 -37.70
CA ILE A 261 -14.11 3.23 -36.99
C ILE A 261 -15.18 2.19 -37.33
N THR A 262 -14.85 1.17 -38.12
CA THR A 262 -15.70 0.01 -38.37
C THR A 262 -14.91 -1.27 -38.13
N ASN A 263 -15.17 -1.91 -36.99
CA ASN A 263 -14.88 -3.33 -36.74
C ASN A 263 -15.98 -3.90 -35.84
N LEU A 264 -17.04 -4.41 -36.46
CA LEU A 264 -18.04 -5.28 -35.84
C LEU A 264 -18.25 -6.50 -36.77
N PRO A 265 -18.26 -7.73 -36.25
CA PRO A 265 -18.41 -8.95 -37.04
C PRO A 265 -19.86 -9.13 -37.55
N PRO A 266 -20.07 -9.88 -38.66
CA PRO A 266 -21.36 -9.94 -39.34
C PRO A 266 -22.41 -10.78 -38.58
N PRO A 267 -23.71 -10.40 -38.64
CA PRO A 267 -24.80 -11.18 -38.06
C PRO A 267 -25.23 -12.34 -38.97
N ASN A 268 -25.57 -13.46 -38.33
CA ASN A 268 -26.00 -14.72 -38.92
C ASN A 268 -27.48 -14.63 -39.35
N ILE A 269 -27.79 -14.77 -40.64
CA ILE A 269 -29.18 -14.71 -41.17
C ILE A 269 -29.63 -16.13 -41.59
N PRO A 270 -30.78 -16.63 -41.11
CA PRO A 270 -31.32 -17.93 -41.54
C PRO A 270 -31.99 -17.87 -42.92
N LYS A 271 -31.81 -18.94 -43.70
CA LYS A 271 -32.22 -19.12 -45.10
C LYS A 271 -33.76 -19.30 -45.23
N PRO A 272 -34.43 -18.65 -46.18
CA PRO A 272 -35.87 -18.82 -46.39
C PRO A 272 -36.20 -20.08 -47.22
N ALA A 273 -37.36 -20.67 -46.90
CA ALA A 273 -37.96 -21.81 -47.59
C ALA A 273 -38.30 -21.49 -49.05
N GLN A 274 -38.10 -22.48 -49.93
CA GLN A 274 -38.58 -22.51 -51.31
C GLN A 274 -39.84 -23.40 -51.39
N PRO A 275 -40.72 -23.17 -52.38
CA PRO A 275 -42.14 -23.57 -52.34
C PRO A 275 -42.39 -25.07 -52.26
#